data_AF-J0ZSR1-F1
#
_entry.id   AF-J0ZSR1-F1
#
_cell.length_a   1.000
_cell.length_b   1.000
_cell.length_c   1.000
_cell.angle_alpha   90.00
_cell.angle_beta   90.00
_cell.angle_gamma   90.00
#
_symmetry.space_group_name_H-M   'P 1'
#
loop_
_entity.id
_entity.type
_entity.pdbx_description
1 polymer ?
#
loop_
_entity_poly.entity_id
_entity_poly.type
_entity_poly.pdbx_seq_one_letter_code
_entity_poly.pdbx_strand_id
1 'polypeptide(L)'
;MPIVLAPVGLTGMYARRGEVKAARAAVAKGIPFTLSSVSVCSIAEVQAAVGNAFWFQLYVLKDRGFMRDVLERSWAAGVRTLVFTVDMPVPGARYRDAHSGMSGPYALSCAVCYRLLSILTGLGMLVLWGVHMILEMFLLIFKKKLN
;
A
#
# COMPACT_ATOMS: atom_id res chain seq x y z
N MET A 1 -0.87 23.79 12.90
CA MET A 1 0.04 23.90 11.74
C MET A 1 -0.69 23.40 10.50
N PRO A 2 -0.75 24.16 9.39
CA PRO A 2 -1.54 23.79 8.20
C PRO A 2 -0.76 22.83 7.29
N ILE A 3 -0.34 21.69 7.83
CA ILE A 3 0.42 20.67 7.10
C ILE A 3 -0.27 19.33 7.26
N VAL A 4 -0.27 18.52 6.20
CA VAL A 4 -0.78 17.16 6.16
C VAL A 4 0.28 16.24 5.56
N LEU A 5 0.39 15.01 6.06
CA LEU A 5 1.20 13.99 5.39
C LEU A 5 0.41 13.43 4.20
N ALA A 6 0.96 13.65 3.02
CA ALA A 6 0.42 13.16 1.76
C ALA A 6 0.41 11.62 1.71
N PRO A 7 -0.52 11.01 0.96
CA PRO A 7 -0.57 9.56 0.79
C PRO A 7 0.63 9.08 -0.02
N VAL A 8 1.46 8.25 0.60
CA VAL A 8 2.58 7.57 -0.05
C VAL A 8 2.33 6.08 -0.04
N GLY A 9 2.34 5.47 -1.23
CA GLY A 9 2.24 4.03 -1.40
C GLY A 9 3.51 3.32 -0.96
N LEU A 10 3.35 2.06 -0.54
CA LEU A 10 4.46 1.15 -0.27
C LEU A 10 5.50 1.69 0.73
N THR A 11 5.10 2.46 1.74
CA THR A 11 6.10 3.01 2.69
C THR A 11 6.76 1.93 3.54
N GLY A 12 6.11 0.76 3.67
CA GLY A 12 6.70 -0.48 4.15
C GLY A 12 8.02 -0.86 3.47
N MET A 13 8.30 -0.40 2.25
CA MET A 13 9.57 -0.65 1.55
C MET A 13 10.73 0.23 2.05
N TYR A 14 10.43 1.38 2.65
CA TYR A 14 11.46 2.27 3.21
C TYR A 14 11.82 1.87 4.64
N ALA A 15 10.81 1.46 5.42
CA ALA A 15 10.99 0.97 6.77
C ALA A 15 9.91 -0.05 7.12
N ARG A 16 10.26 -1.04 7.94
CA ARG A 16 9.29 -2.00 8.48
C ARG A 16 8.12 -1.26 9.14
N ARG A 17 6.90 -1.56 8.68
CA ARG A 17 5.64 -0.90 9.07
C ARG A 17 5.72 0.64 8.94
N GLY A 18 6.22 1.11 7.80
CA GLY A 18 6.45 2.53 7.52
C GLY A 18 5.20 3.39 7.70
N GLU A 19 4.04 2.92 7.27
CA GLU A 19 2.77 3.64 7.38
C GLU A 19 2.35 3.84 8.82
N VAL A 20 2.47 2.81 9.65
CA VAL A 20 2.16 2.89 11.08
C VAL A 20 3.08 3.89 11.77
N LYS A 21 4.37 3.89 11.42
CA LYS A 21 5.34 4.86 11.97
C LYS A 21 5.01 6.29 11.55
N ALA A 22 4.67 6.51 10.28
CA ALA A 22 4.27 7.81 9.77
C ALA A 22 2.98 8.31 10.43
N ALA A 23 1.97 7.44 10.57
CA ALA A 23 0.72 7.75 11.24
C ALA A 23 0.95 8.16 12.71
N ARG A 24 1.76 7.40 13.45
CA ARG A 24 2.10 7.74 14.85
C ARG A 24 2.80 9.09 14.97
N ALA A 25 3.75 9.36 14.07
CA ALA A 25 4.47 10.62 14.05
C ALA A 25 3.52 11.80 13.75
N ALA A 26 2.57 11.62 12.82
CA ALA A 26 1.58 12.63 12.48
C ALA A 26 0.67 12.95 13.68
N VAL A 27 0.13 11.92 14.34
CA VAL A 27 -0.71 12.09 15.53
C VAL A 27 0.04 12.74 16.67
N ALA A 28 1.30 12.35 16.92
CA ALA A 28 2.14 12.97 17.94
C ALA A 28 2.40 14.47 17.68
N LYS A 29 2.32 14.92 16.43
CA LYS A 29 2.47 16.32 16.03
C LYS A 29 1.13 17.04 15.81
N GLY A 30 0.01 16.36 16.03
CA GLY A 30 -1.33 16.91 15.81
C GLY A 30 -1.61 17.29 14.36
N ILE A 31 -0.97 16.61 13.40
CA ILE A 31 -1.20 16.81 11.96
C ILE A 31 -1.94 15.61 11.35
N PRO A 32 -2.77 15.80 10.32
CA PRO A 32 -3.43 14.68 9.66
C PRO A 32 -2.45 13.82 8.86
N PHE A 33 -2.72 12.52 8.81
CA PHE A 33 -2.02 11.55 7.96
C PHE A 33 -2.99 10.93 6.97
N THR A 34 -2.60 10.86 5.70
CA THR A 34 -3.40 10.21 4.66
C THR A 34 -2.83 8.85 4.31
N LEU A 35 -3.59 7.78 4.56
CA LEU A 35 -3.23 6.41 4.20
C LEU A 35 -3.55 6.15 2.72
N SER A 36 -2.60 5.59 1.97
CA SER A 36 -2.82 5.23 0.56
C SER A 36 -3.52 3.87 0.40
N SER A 37 -4.34 3.74 -0.64
CA SER A 37 -4.91 2.45 -1.08
C SER A 37 -3.86 1.44 -1.57
N VAL A 38 -2.65 1.89 -1.91
CA VAL A 38 -1.48 1.04 -2.23
C VAL A 38 -0.50 0.93 -1.05
N SER A 39 -1.02 0.92 0.17
CA SER A 39 -0.22 0.71 1.38
C SER A 39 0.13 -0.77 1.59
N VAL A 40 1.26 -1.04 2.25
CA VAL A 40 1.64 -2.38 2.73
C VAL A 40 0.91 -2.73 4.04
N CYS A 41 0.62 -1.74 4.90
CA CYS A 41 -0.08 -1.95 6.15
C CYS A 41 -1.60 -1.92 5.92
N SER A 42 -2.35 -2.78 6.61
CA SER A 42 -3.81 -2.78 6.51
C SER A 42 -4.44 -1.57 7.24
N ILE A 43 -5.66 -1.19 6.84
CA ILE A 43 -6.44 -0.15 7.53
C ILE A 43 -6.58 -0.48 9.03
N ALA A 44 -6.84 -1.76 9.36
CA ALA A 44 -6.98 -2.22 10.74
C ALA A 44 -5.67 -2.09 11.53
N GLU A 45 -4.51 -2.36 10.91
CA GLU A 45 -3.21 -2.22 11.56
C GLU A 45 -2.86 -0.76 11.86
N VAL A 46 -3.17 0.15 10.94
CA VAL A 46 -3.01 1.59 11.15
C VAL A 46 -3.99 2.09 12.22
N GLN A 47 -5.26 1.68 12.15
CA GLN A 47 -6.27 2.01 13.15
C GLN A 47 -5.86 1.54 14.55
N ALA A 48 -5.36 0.31 14.70
CA ALA A 48 -4.88 -0.19 15.98
C ALA A 48 -3.71 0.64 16.56
N ALA A 49 -2.97 1.33 15.70
CA ALA A 49 -1.83 2.14 16.12
C ALA A 49 -2.17 3.60 16.45
N VAL A 50 -3.20 4.19 15.83
CA VAL A 50 -3.50 5.63 15.95
C VAL A 50 -4.98 5.97 16.14
N GLY A 51 -5.86 4.97 16.26
CA GLY A 51 -7.30 5.16 16.34
C GLY A 51 -7.88 5.65 15.02
N ASN A 52 -8.75 6.66 15.07
CA ASN A 52 -9.44 7.24 13.91
C ASN A 52 -8.77 8.51 13.36
N ALA A 53 -7.56 8.84 13.82
CA ALA A 53 -6.86 10.09 13.48
C ALA A 53 -6.09 10.01 12.14
N PHE A 54 -6.70 9.43 11.11
CA PHE A 54 -6.13 9.35 9.76
C PHE A 54 -7.19 9.47 8.68
N TRP A 55 -6.77 9.92 7.50
CA TRP A 55 -7.56 10.02 6.29
C TRP A 55 -7.24 8.84 5.38
N PHE A 56 -8.14 8.52 4.46
CA PHE A 56 -7.92 7.44 3.50
C PHE A 56 -7.91 7.96 2.07
N GLN A 57 -6.96 7.52 1.26
CA GLN A 57 -6.84 7.86 -0.15
C GLN A 57 -7.27 6.70 -1.05
N LEU A 58 -8.17 6.98 -1.99
CA LEU A 58 -8.72 6.01 -2.93
C LEU A 58 -8.38 6.38 -4.38
N TYR A 59 -7.86 5.40 -5.13
CA TYR A 59 -7.76 5.45 -6.59
C TYR A 59 -9.05 4.96 -7.24
N VAL A 60 -9.38 5.51 -8.42
CA VAL A 60 -10.52 5.04 -9.22
C VAL A 60 -10.19 3.68 -9.80
N LEU A 61 -10.67 2.63 -9.13
CA LEU A 61 -10.58 1.26 -9.64
C LEU A 61 -11.80 0.97 -10.52
N LYS A 62 -11.62 0.17 -11.57
CA LYS A 62 -12.75 -0.25 -12.43
C LYS A 62 -13.77 -1.11 -11.67
N ASP A 63 -13.30 -1.86 -10.67
CA ASP A 63 -14.14 -2.73 -9.84
C ASP A 63 -14.84 -1.93 -8.73
N ARG A 64 -16.14 -1.72 -8.90
CA ARG A 64 -17.01 -1.04 -7.93
C ARG A 64 -17.24 -1.84 -6.66
N GLY A 65 -17.21 -3.17 -6.73
CA GLY A 65 -17.39 -4.05 -5.57
C GLY A 65 -16.22 -3.89 -4.60
N PHE A 66 -14.99 -3.98 -5.11
CA PHE A 66 -13.79 -3.77 -4.31
C PHE A 66 -13.74 -2.39 -3.66
N MET A 67 -14.14 -1.33 -4.38
CA MET A 67 -14.19 0.01 -3.80
C MET A 67 -15.20 0.12 -2.67
N ARG A 68 -16.39 -0.47 -2.81
CA ARG A 68 -17.39 -0.51 -1.74
C ARG A 68 -16.83 -1.21 -0.50
N ASP A 69 -16.21 -2.37 -0.67
CA ASP A 69 -15.65 -3.15 0.44
C ASP A 69 -14.50 -2.41 1.15
N VAL A 70 -13.66 -1.67 0.40
CA VAL A 70 -12.61 -0.83 0.99
C VAL A 70 -13.22 0.35 1.74
N LEU A 71 -14.23 1.01 1.17
CA LEU A 71 -14.91 2.14 1.80
C LEU A 71 -15.63 1.70 3.08
N GLU A 72 -16.35 0.59 3.07
CA GLU A 72 -17.01 0.02 4.25
C GLU A 72 -15.99 -0.30 5.36
N ARG A 73 -14.86 -0.92 5.02
CA ARG A 73 -13.78 -1.18 5.99
C ARG A 73 -13.17 0.11 6.54
N SER A 74 -12.96 1.12 5.68
CA SER A 74 -12.43 2.42 6.12
C SER A 74 -13.41 3.14 7.05
N TRP A 75 -14.71 3.07 6.76
CA TRP A 75 -15.77 3.66 7.55
C TRP A 75 -15.91 2.97 8.91
N ALA A 76 -15.88 1.64 8.93
CA ALA A 76 -15.88 0.83 10.14
C ALA A 76 -14.63 1.10 11.01
N ALA A 77 -13.49 1.42 10.39
CA ALA A 77 -12.27 1.83 11.08
C ALA A 77 -12.35 3.27 11.67
N GLY A 78 -13.45 3.98 11.43
CA GLY A 78 -13.68 5.34 11.95
C GLY A 78 -13.11 6.45 11.07
N VAL A 79 -12.65 6.14 9.85
CA VAL A 79 -12.16 7.16 8.92
C VAL A 79 -13.32 8.04 8.46
N ARG A 80 -13.19 9.36 8.64
CA ARG A 80 -14.21 10.34 8.25
C ARG A 80 -13.83 11.21 7.06
N THR A 81 -12.59 11.12 6.60
CA THR A 81 -12.08 11.95 5.51
C THR A 81 -11.49 11.07 4.42
N LEU A 82 -12.04 11.21 3.21
CA LEU A 82 -11.62 10.50 2.01
C LEU A 82 -10.95 11.48 1.06
N VAL A 83 -9.75 11.11 0.59
CA VAL A 83 -8.99 11.83 -0.42
C VAL A 83 -9.11 11.06 -1.73
N PHE A 84 -9.79 11.64 -2.71
CA PHE A 84 -10.04 10.98 -3.98
C PHE A 84 -9.02 11.41 -5.04
N THR A 85 -8.31 10.43 -5.60
CA THR A 85 -7.22 10.70 -6.56
C THR A 85 -7.74 10.51 -7.99
N VAL A 86 -7.88 11.63 -8.71
CA VAL A 86 -8.47 11.71 -10.08
C VAL A 86 -7.44 11.89 -11.19
N ASP A 87 -6.18 12.12 -10.84
CA ASP A 87 -5.10 12.51 -11.76
C ASP A 87 -4.50 11.33 -12.54
N MET A 88 -4.79 10.08 -12.13
CA MET A 88 -4.14 8.89 -12.66
C MET A 88 -5.16 7.85 -13.17
N PRO A 89 -5.75 8.05 -14.36
CA PRO A 89 -6.58 7.03 -15.01
C PRO A 89 -5.76 5.84 -15.53
N VAL A 90 -4.49 6.08 -15.87
CA VAL A 90 -3.53 5.06 -16.34
C VAL A 90 -2.23 5.23 -15.54
N PRO A 91 -1.60 4.14 -15.06
CA PRO A 91 -0.29 4.23 -14.42
C PRO A 91 0.71 4.94 -15.35
N GLY A 92 1.27 6.05 -14.88
CA GLY A 92 2.24 6.83 -15.66
C GLY A 92 3.52 6.05 -15.94
N ALA A 93 4.15 6.30 -17.10
CA ALA A 93 5.40 5.66 -17.49
C ALA A 93 6.58 6.20 -16.67
N ARG A 94 6.90 5.53 -15.56
CA ARG A 94 8.10 5.81 -14.76
C ARG A 94 9.25 4.96 -15.29
N TYR A 95 10.07 5.52 -16.19
CA TYR A 95 11.20 4.80 -16.80
C TYR A 95 12.17 4.20 -15.77
N ARG A 96 12.35 4.87 -14.63
CA ARG A 96 13.16 4.34 -13.52
C ARG A 96 12.59 3.03 -12.97
N ASP A 97 11.28 2.84 -12.94
CA ASP A 97 10.66 1.63 -12.40
C ASP A 97 10.96 0.42 -13.32
N ALA A 98 11.02 0.65 -14.64
CA ALA A 98 11.42 -0.39 -15.61
C ALA A 98 12.90 -0.75 -15.50
N HIS A 99 13.79 0.24 -15.34
CA HIS A 99 15.22 -0.02 -15.16
C HIS A 99 15.56 -0.62 -13.80
N SER A 100 14.85 -0.22 -12.76
CA SER A 100 15.04 -0.75 -11.41
C SER A 100 14.39 -2.11 -11.21
N GLY A 101 13.64 -2.65 -12.18
CA GLY A 101 12.92 -3.91 -12.03
C GLY A 101 11.72 -3.84 -11.06
N MET A 102 11.20 -2.66 -10.77
CA MET A 102 9.89 -2.50 -10.09
C MET A 102 8.72 -2.66 -11.05
N SER A 103 8.95 -2.54 -12.35
CA SER A 103 7.96 -2.77 -13.40
C SER A 103 8.62 -3.36 -14.65
N GLY A 104 7.81 -3.85 -15.59
CA GLY A 104 8.30 -4.45 -16.84
C GLY A 104 8.62 -5.95 -16.76
N PRO A 105 9.18 -6.53 -17.83
CA PRO A 105 9.35 -7.98 -17.98
C PRO A 105 10.34 -8.62 -16.98
N TYR A 106 11.17 -7.81 -16.32
CA TYR A 106 12.17 -8.25 -15.34
C TYR A 106 11.75 -7.98 -13.88
N ALA A 107 10.46 -7.72 -13.63
CA ALA A 107 9.96 -7.40 -12.29
C ALA A 107 10.20 -8.51 -11.25
N LEU A 108 10.25 -9.77 -11.69
CA LEU A 108 10.45 -10.94 -10.83
C LEU A 108 11.92 -11.18 -10.41
N SER A 109 12.89 -10.64 -11.16
CA SER A 109 14.32 -10.85 -10.90
C SER A 109 14.95 -9.76 -10.02
N CYS A 110 14.14 -8.85 -9.47
CA CYS A 110 14.65 -7.62 -8.89
C CYS A 110 15.06 -7.74 -7.40
N ALA A 111 16.19 -7.12 -7.05
CA ALA A 111 16.65 -6.86 -5.67
C ALA A 111 15.57 -6.19 -4.78
N VAL A 112 14.62 -5.48 -5.38
CA VAL A 112 13.47 -4.87 -4.71
C VAL A 112 12.46 -5.91 -4.21
N CYS A 113 12.21 -6.99 -4.95
CA CYS A 113 11.38 -8.11 -4.46
C CYS A 113 12.06 -8.82 -3.28
N TYR A 114 13.38 -9.02 -3.34
CA TYR A 114 14.16 -9.54 -2.22
C TYR A 114 14.10 -8.62 -0.99
N ARG A 115 14.16 -7.30 -1.20
CA ARG A 115 14.06 -6.33 -0.10
C ARG A 115 12.64 -6.29 0.50
N LEU A 116 11.61 -6.32 -0.33
CA LEU A 116 10.22 -6.44 0.09
C LEU A 116 10.01 -7.72 0.92
N LEU A 117 10.54 -8.86 0.44
CA LEU A 117 10.48 -10.13 1.15
C LEU A 117 11.21 -10.05 2.50
N SER A 118 12.42 -9.48 2.55
CA SER A 118 13.20 -9.35 3.79
C SER A 118 12.53 -8.44 4.83
N ILE A 119 11.84 -7.38 4.39
CA ILE A 119 11.13 -6.46 5.29
C ILE A 119 9.81 -7.07 5.78
N LEU A 120 9.14 -7.86 4.95
CA LEU A 120 7.90 -8.57 5.31
C LEU A 120 8.16 -9.76 6.24
N THR A 121 9.23 -10.54 6.03
CA THR A 121 9.48 -11.76 6.82
C THR A 121 10.29 -11.53 8.08
N GLY A 122 11.08 -10.45 8.18
CA GLY A 122 11.84 -10.09 9.39
C GLY A 122 12.89 -11.11 9.86
N LEU A 123 12.98 -12.27 9.23
CA LEU A 123 13.90 -13.37 9.50
C LEU A 123 14.40 -13.89 8.15
N GLY A 124 15.72 -14.00 8.02
CA GLY A 124 16.28 -15.01 7.14
C GLY A 124 15.71 -16.38 7.53
N MET A 125 15.52 -17.26 6.55
CA MET A 125 15.21 -18.69 6.75
C MET A 125 13.73 -19.14 6.79
N LEU A 126 12.81 -18.47 6.07
CA LEU A 126 11.48 -19.05 5.76
C LEU A 126 11.01 -18.79 4.31
N VAL A 127 11.97 -18.75 3.38
CA VAL A 127 11.79 -18.28 1.99
C VAL A 127 11.05 -19.27 1.08
N LEU A 128 10.83 -20.54 1.46
CA LEU A 128 10.30 -21.53 0.51
C LEU A 128 8.78 -21.63 0.42
N TRP A 129 8.02 -21.29 1.48
CA TRP A 129 6.56 -21.45 1.46
C TRP A 129 5.79 -20.14 1.16
N GLY A 130 6.28 -18.99 1.62
CA GLY A 130 5.60 -17.70 1.40
C GLY A 130 5.72 -17.17 -0.03
N VAL A 131 6.85 -17.46 -0.71
CA VAL A 131 7.09 -17.03 -2.10
C VAL A 131 6.09 -17.70 -3.06
N HIS A 132 5.68 -18.94 -2.79
CA HIS A 132 4.69 -19.63 -3.60
C HIS A 132 3.30 -18.96 -3.51
N MET A 133 2.88 -18.56 -2.32
CA MET A 133 1.56 -17.93 -2.09
C MET A 133 1.48 -16.50 -2.66
N ILE A 134 2.56 -15.72 -2.57
CA ILE A 134 2.61 -14.36 -3.13
C ILE A 134 2.68 -14.41 -4.66
N LEU A 135 3.39 -15.40 -5.24
CA LEU A 135 3.42 -15.61 -6.68
C LEU A 135 2.05 -16.07 -7.21
N GLU A 136 1.36 -16.96 -6.49
CA GLU A 136 -0.02 -17.37 -6.80
C GLU A 136 -1.01 -16.19 -6.69
N MET A 137 -0.90 -15.33 -5.68
CA MET A 137 -1.72 -14.11 -5.59
C MET A 137 -1.44 -13.13 -6.73
N PHE A 138 -0.17 -12.91 -7.10
CA PHE A 138 0.18 -12.06 -8.23
C PHE A 138 -0.32 -12.64 -9.56
N LEU A 139 -0.21 -13.96 -9.75
CA LEU A 139 -0.75 -14.69 -10.90
C LEU A 139 -2.27 -14.65 -10.95
N LEU A 140 -2.97 -14.73 -9.81
CA LEU A 140 -4.44 -14.59 -9.75
C LEU A 140 -4.90 -13.19 -10.12
N ILE A 141 -4.19 -12.16 -9.66
CA ILE A 141 -4.47 -10.75 -9.98
C ILE A 141 -4.22 -10.48 -11.48
N PHE A 142 -3.22 -11.12 -12.09
CA PHE A 142 -2.95 -10.99 -13.52
C PHE A 142 -3.84 -11.86 -14.42
N LYS A 143 -4.19 -13.10 -14.02
CA LYS A 143 -5.11 -13.97 -14.79
C LYS A 143 -6.50 -13.37 -14.91
N LYS A 144 -7.00 -12.68 -13.88
CA LYS A 144 -8.30 -11.98 -13.93
C LYS A 144 -8.33 -10.76 -14.86
N LYS A 145 -7.18 -10.35 -15.41
CA LYS A 145 -7.05 -9.22 -16.34
C LYS A 145 -6.92 -9.65 -17.81
N LEU A 146 -6.91 -10.97 -18.07
CA LEU A 146 -6.74 -11.58 -19.39
C LEU A 146 -7.95 -12.42 -19.85
N ASN A 147 -9.05 -12.43 -19.08
CA ASN A 147 -10.36 -12.92 -19.50
C ASN A 147 -11.39 -11.78 -19.40
#